data_AF-A0A7Y0XG20-F1
#
_entry.id   AF-A0A7Y0XG20-F1
#
_cell.length_a   1.000
_cell.length_b   1.000
_cell.length_c   1.000
_cell.angle_alpha   90.00
_cell.angle_beta   90.00
_cell.angle_gamma   90.00
#
_symmetry.space_group_name_H-M   'P 1'
#
loop_
_entity.id
_entity.type
_entity.pdbx_description
1 polymer ?
#
loop_
_entity_poly.entity_id
_entity_poly.type
_entity_poly.pdbx_seq_one_letter_code
_entity_poly.pdbx_strand_id
1 'polypeptide(L)'
;ITCALIPADHEGGEIGERHDPLGSAFMNGPTRGEDVFIPMDWLIGGADYAGKGWRMLVECLSAGRGISLPALGTAIGHLTTRTTGAYAYVRKQFGMSIGKFEGVAEAMGRIGGLT
;
A
#
# COMPACT_ATOMS: atom_id res chain seq x y z
N ILE A 1 -23.72 9.64 2.28
CA ILE A 1 -22.69 8.55 2.23
C ILE A 1 -22.82 7.73 3.50
N THR A 2 -22.94 6.41 3.38
CA THR A 2 -23.07 5.48 4.50
C THR A 2 -22.10 4.32 4.28
N CYS A 3 -21.47 3.82 5.34
CA CYS A 3 -20.58 2.67 5.27
C CYS A 3 -21.31 1.44 5.81
N ALA A 4 -21.21 0.31 5.10
CA ALA A 4 -21.78 -0.96 5.50
C ALA A 4 -20.72 -2.06 5.37
N LEU A 5 -20.84 -3.10 6.20
CA LEU A 5 -20.04 -4.31 6.07
C LEU A 5 -20.83 -5.34 5.26
N ILE A 6 -20.30 -5.75 4.11
CA ILE A 6 -20.97 -6.68 3.19
C ILE A 6 -20.09 -7.93 3.06
N PRO A 7 -20.61 -9.14 3.34
CA PRO A 7 -19.91 -10.39 3.06
C PRO A 7 -19.56 -10.53 1.58
N ALA A 8 -18.40 -11.12 1.30
CA ALA A 8 -17.89 -11.22 -0.07
C ALA A 8 -18.71 -12.17 -0.96
N ASP A 9 -19.44 -13.10 -0.35
CA ASP A 9 -20.31 -14.11 -0.95
C ASP A 9 -21.81 -13.74 -0.87
N HIS A 10 -22.12 -12.50 -0.48
CA HIS A 10 -23.50 -12.05 -0.34
C HIS A 10 -24.23 -12.00 -1.68
N GLU A 11 -25.52 -12.38 -1.66
CA GLU A 11 -26.35 -12.47 -2.87
C GLU A 11 -26.42 -11.12 -3.59
N GLY A 12 -26.36 -11.19 -4.93
CA GLY A 12 -26.29 -10.02 -5.81
C GLY A 12 -24.88 -9.43 -5.95
N GLY A 13 -23.90 -9.88 -5.16
CA GLY A 13 -22.49 -9.47 -5.26
C GLY A 13 -21.68 -10.33 -6.24
N GLU A 14 -20.83 -9.69 -7.04
CA GLU A 14 -19.87 -10.33 -7.94
C GLU A 14 -18.45 -9.79 -7.67
N ILE A 15 -17.49 -10.69 -7.46
CA ILE A 15 -16.06 -10.36 -7.50
C ILE A 15 -15.58 -10.56 -8.93
N GLY A 16 -15.26 -9.46 -9.61
CA GLY A 16 -14.84 -9.49 -11.00
C GLY A 16 -13.38 -9.89 -11.20
N GLU A 17 -12.93 -9.69 -12.43
CA GLU A 17 -11.57 -10.00 -12.88
C GLU A 17 -10.49 -9.33 -12.02
N ARG A 18 -9.41 -10.05 -11.74
CA ARG A 18 -8.25 -9.47 -11.06
C ARG A 18 -7.42 -8.65 -12.04
N HIS A 19 -6.95 -7.49 -11.61
CA HIS A 19 -5.98 -6.74 -12.40
C HIS A 19 -4.58 -7.32 -12.18
N ASP A 20 -3.70 -7.10 -13.17
CA ASP A 20 -2.26 -7.36 -13.05
C ASP A 20 -1.48 -6.04 -12.93
N PRO A 21 -1.31 -5.51 -11.70
CA PRO A 21 -0.56 -4.29 -11.47
C PRO A 21 0.95 -4.57 -11.52
N LEU A 22 1.51 -4.61 -12.74
CA LEU A 22 2.95 -4.77 -12.99
C LEU A 22 3.54 -6.07 -12.40
N GLY A 23 2.79 -7.18 -12.43
CA GLY A 23 3.21 -8.47 -11.86
C GLY A 23 3.26 -8.49 -10.32
N SER A 24 2.72 -7.45 -9.67
CA SER A 24 2.70 -7.38 -8.21
C SER A 24 1.65 -8.32 -7.63
N ALA A 25 1.99 -9.01 -6.54
CA ALA A 25 1.08 -9.87 -5.78
C ALA A 25 0.08 -9.06 -4.94
N PHE A 26 -0.61 -8.11 -5.57
CA PHE A 26 -1.61 -7.25 -4.96
C PHE A 26 -2.97 -7.60 -5.53
N MET A 27 -3.82 -8.23 -4.72
CA MET A 27 -5.17 -8.61 -5.13
C MET A 27 -6.06 -7.37 -5.29
N ASN A 28 -6.11 -6.81 -6.50
CA ASN A 28 -7.04 -5.76 -6.87
C ASN A 28 -7.94 -6.21 -8.04
N GLY A 29 -9.12 -5.62 -8.12
CA GLY A 29 -10.13 -5.95 -9.13
C GLY A 29 -11.45 -5.27 -8.75
N PRO A 30 -12.38 -5.12 -9.71
CA PRO A 30 -13.67 -4.53 -9.42
C PRO A 30 -14.55 -5.51 -8.62
N THR A 31 -15.36 -4.97 -7.72
CA THR A 31 -16.53 -5.67 -7.17
C THR A 31 -17.78 -5.00 -7.71
N ARG A 32 -18.76 -5.80 -8.11
CA ARG A 32 -20.04 -5.34 -8.67
C ARG A 32 -21.18 -5.85 -7.80
N GLY A 33 -22.30 -5.16 -7.85
CA GLY A 33 -23.51 -5.54 -7.14
C GLY A 33 -24.75 -5.14 -7.93
N GLU A 34 -25.69 -6.07 -8.07
CA GLU A 34 -27.03 -5.83 -8.64
C GLU A 34 -28.07 -6.30 -7.63
N ASP A 35 -29.05 -5.44 -7.32
CA ASP A 35 -30.12 -5.69 -6.34
C ASP A 35 -29.65 -6.26 -4.98
N VAL A 36 -28.47 -5.81 -4.52
CA VAL A 36 -27.85 -6.25 -3.26
C VAL A 36 -28.64 -5.72 -2.06
N PHE A 37 -29.40 -6.59 -1.40
CA PHE A 37 -30.10 -6.22 -0.16
C PHE A 37 -29.10 -6.07 1.00
N ILE A 38 -29.07 -4.91 1.65
CA ILE A 38 -28.19 -4.64 2.79
C ILE A 38 -29.06 -4.35 4.03
N PRO A 39 -29.07 -5.25 5.04
CA PRO A 39 -29.84 -5.00 6.25
C PRO A 39 -29.21 -3.89 7.12
N MET A 40 -30.06 -3.21 7.92
CA MET A 40 -29.68 -1.98 8.63
C MET A 40 -28.63 -2.19 9.74
N ASP A 41 -28.59 -3.39 10.31
CA ASP A 41 -27.61 -3.82 11.29
C ASP A 41 -26.19 -3.96 10.72
N TRP A 42 -26.05 -4.08 9.39
CA TRP A 42 -24.75 -4.11 8.71
C TRP A 42 -24.14 -2.73 8.49
N LEU A 43 -24.91 -1.66 8.76
CA LEU A 43 -24.34 -0.32 8.77
C LEU A 43 -23.31 -0.23 9.91
N ILE A 44 -22.14 0.29 9.60
CA ILE A 44 -21.12 0.54 10.61
C ILE A 44 -21.65 1.64 11.55
N GLY A 45 -21.87 1.29 12.82
CA GLY A 45 -22.54 2.15 13.80
C GLY A 45 -24.07 2.09 13.81
N GLY A 46 -24.68 1.22 13.00
CA GLY A 46 -26.14 1.01 12.93
C GLY A 46 -26.91 2.16 12.28
N ALA A 47 -28.24 2.13 12.45
CA ALA A 47 -29.17 3.09 11.84
C ALA A 47 -28.83 4.56 12.16
N ASP A 48 -28.38 4.84 13.38
CA ASP A 48 -28.01 6.19 13.84
C ASP A 48 -26.81 6.79 13.08
N TYR A 49 -26.05 5.96 12.37
CA TYR A 49 -24.90 6.35 11.57
C TYR A 49 -25.19 6.37 10.06
N ALA A 50 -26.44 6.13 9.65
CA ALA A 50 -26.89 6.41 8.29
C ALA A 50 -26.57 7.87 7.90
N GLY A 51 -25.90 8.06 6.77
CA GLY A 51 -25.48 9.38 6.28
C GLY A 51 -24.19 9.93 6.89
N LYS A 52 -23.60 9.29 7.92
CA LYS A 52 -22.37 9.75 8.59
C LYS A 52 -21.07 9.12 8.03
N GLY A 53 -21.15 8.38 6.93
CA GLY A 53 -20.01 7.63 6.38
C GLY A 53 -18.84 8.49 5.88
N TRP A 54 -19.09 9.74 5.48
CA TRP A 54 -18.00 10.64 5.06
C TRP A 54 -16.96 10.86 6.17
N ARG A 55 -17.41 11.05 7.42
CA ARG A 55 -16.51 11.23 8.55
C ARG A 55 -15.60 10.01 8.74
N MET A 56 -16.16 8.81 8.65
CA MET A 56 -15.42 7.56 8.77
C MET A 56 -14.37 7.41 7.67
N LEU A 57 -14.74 7.72 6.42
CA LEU A 57 -13.83 7.68 5.28
C LEU A 57 -12.65 8.64 5.46
N VAL A 58 -12.92 9.87 5.90
CA VAL A 58 -11.87 10.87 6.11
C VAL A 58 -10.95 10.49 7.28
N GLU A 59 -11.49 9.95 8.37
CA GLU A 59 -10.69 9.47 9.51
C GLU A 59 -9.76 8.32 9.08
N CYS A 60 -10.27 7.34 8.34
CA CYS A 60 -9.47 6.23 7.79
C CYS A 60 -8.39 6.73 6.81
N LEU A 61 -8.76 7.66 5.92
CA LEU A 61 -7.84 8.25 4.95
C LEU A 61 -6.70 9.03 5.61
N SER A 62 -7.02 9.73 6.69
CA SER A 62 -6.05 10.51 7.47
C SER A 62 -5.04 9.59 8.15
N ALA A 63 -5.48 8.47 8.75
CA ALA A 63 -4.58 7.48 9.31
C ALA A 63 -3.69 6.84 8.23
N GLY A 64 -4.28 6.45 7.10
CA GLY A 64 -3.55 5.85 5.99
C GLY A 64 -2.46 6.76 5.43
N ARG A 65 -2.74 8.05 5.23
CA ARG A 65 -1.80 9.02 4.65
C ARG A 65 -0.86 9.65 5.67
N GLY A 66 -1.32 9.92 6.88
CA GLY A 66 -0.54 10.60 7.90
C GLY A 66 0.38 9.68 8.67
N ILE A 67 0.10 8.37 8.68
CA ILE A 67 0.82 7.40 9.51
C ILE A 67 1.35 6.25 8.66
N SER A 68 0.46 5.44 8.08
CA SER A 68 0.85 4.16 7.47
C SER A 68 1.71 4.31 6.22
N LEU A 69 1.33 5.21 5.30
CA LEU A 69 2.08 5.42 4.04
C LEU A 69 3.48 6.03 4.28
N PRO A 70 3.65 7.09 5.09
CA PRO A 70 4.98 7.60 5.42
C PRO A 70 5.84 6.57 6.14
N ALA A 71 5.29 5.83 7.12
CA ALA A 71 6.03 4.79 7.83
C ALA A 71 6.52 3.69 6.90
N LEU A 72 5.66 3.22 5.97
CA LEU A 72 6.05 2.26 4.95
C LEU A 72 7.13 2.84 4.02
N GLY A 73 6.98 4.09 3.58
CA GLY A 73 7.98 4.78 2.74
C GLY A 73 9.35 4.85 3.40
N THR A 74 9.41 5.23 4.69
CA THR A 74 10.65 5.25 5.48
C THR A 74 11.25 3.85 5.62
N ALA A 75 10.44 2.84 5.94
CA ALA A 75 10.90 1.47 6.08
C ALA A 75 11.50 0.92 4.78
N ILE A 76 10.83 1.15 3.64
CA ILE A 76 11.33 0.76 2.32
C ILE A 76 12.60 1.53 1.97
N GLY A 77 12.69 2.82 2.32
CA GLY A 77 13.90 3.63 2.18
C GLY A 77 15.09 2.96 2.87
N HIS A 78 14.99 2.66 4.16
CA HIS A 78 16.06 1.98 4.90
C HIS A 78 16.41 0.61 4.34
N LEU A 79 15.42 -0.19 3.93
CA LEU A 79 15.66 -1.50 3.33
C LEU A 79 16.44 -1.37 2.02
N THR A 80 16.06 -0.40 1.18
CA THR A 80 16.71 -0.12 -0.10
C THR A 80 18.15 0.33 0.11
N THR A 81 18.40 1.22 1.08
CA THR A 81 19.75 1.68 1.45
C THR A 81 20.63 0.51 1.88
N ARG A 82 20.12 -0.34 2.78
CA ARG A 82 20.87 -1.51 3.28
C ARG A 82 21.20 -2.50 2.17
N THR A 83 20.21 -2.87 1.36
CA THR A 83 20.40 -3.87 0.30
C THR A 83 21.30 -3.37 -0.82
N THR A 84 21.12 -2.12 -1.26
CA THR A 84 21.97 -1.49 -2.28
C THR A 84 23.41 -1.35 -1.79
N GLY A 85 23.61 -0.90 -0.55
CA GLY A 85 24.95 -0.77 0.05
C GLY A 85 25.66 -2.12 0.19
N ALA A 86 24.95 -3.15 0.66
CA ALA A 86 25.48 -4.50 0.74
C ALA A 86 25.90 -5.01 -0.65
N TYR A 87 25.07 -4.82 -1.67
CA TYR A 87 25.39 -5.21 -3.04
C TYR A 87 26.62 -4.47 -3.58
N ALA A 88 26.71 -3.15 -3.35
CA ALA A 88 27.86 -2.34 -3.76
C ALA A 88 29.19 -2.82 -3.15
N TYR A 89 29.14 -3.39 -1.94
CA TYR A 89 30.29 -3.98 -1.28
C TYR A 89 30.68 -5.35 -1.84
N VAL A 90 29.73 -6.27 -2.00
CA VAL A 90 30.02 -7.67 -2.40
C VAL A 90 30.26 -7.81 -3.91
N ARG A 91 29.62 -6.98 -4.74
CA ARG A 91 29.78 -7.02 -6.19
C ARG A 91 31.14 -6.43 -6.58
N LYS A 92 31.92 -7.17 -7.36
CA LYS A 92 33.23 -6.74 -7.86
C LYS A 92 33.24 -6.53 -9.37
N GLN A 93 33.93 -5.48 -9.83
CA GLN A 93 34.36 -5.26 -11.21
C GLN A 93 35.76 -4.66 -11.20
N PHE A 94 36.56 -4.91 -12.25
CA PHE A 94 37.94 -4.41 -12.33
C PHE A 94 38.79 -4.76 -11.09
N GLY A 95 38.57 -5.94 -10.51
CA GLY A 95 39.32 -6.43 -9.35
C GLY A 95 38.96 -5.83 -7.99
N MET A 96 37.97 -4.93 -7.91
CA MET A 96 37.54 -4.32 -6.64
C MET A 96 36.01 -4.23 -6.51
N SER A 97 35.53 -3.99 -5.29
CA SER A 97 34.11 -3.75 -5.02
C SER A 97 33.62 -2.51 -5.77
N ILE A 98 32.43 -2.59 -6.40
CA ILE A 98 31.89 -1.50 -7.21
C ILE A 98 31.61 -0.23 -6.40
N GLY A 99 31.36 -0.37 -5.09
CA GLY A 99 31.19 0.76 -4.17
C GLY A 99 32.43 1.64 -4.00
N LYS A 100 33.60 1.22 -4.51
CA LYS A 100 34.82 2.05 -4.55
C LYS A 100 34.90 2.96 -5.78
N PHE A 101 34.00 2.80 -6.75
CA PHE A 101 33.92 3.70 -7.89
C PHE A 101 33.15 4.96 -7.51
N GLU A 102 33.69 6.12 -7.88
CA GLU A 102 33.15 7.44 -7.53
C GLU A 102 31.66 7.57 -7.88
N GLY A 103 31.25 7.21 -9.10
CA GLY A 103 29.85 7.30 -9.52
C GLY A 103 28.89 6.43 -8.70
N VAL A 104 29.36 5.29 -8.16
CA VAL A 104 28.56 4.46 -7.24
C VAL A 104 28.57 5.08 -5.85
N ALA A 105 29.72 5.53 -5.37
CA ALA A 105 29.88 6.13 -4.05
C ALA A 105 29.07 7.43 -3.90
N GLU A 106 29.03 8.29 -4.93
CA GLU A 106 28.22 9.51 -4.96
C GLU A 106 26.73 9.20 -4.82
N ALA A 107 26.22 8.26 -5.63
CA ALA A 107 24.82 7.84 -5.56
C ALA A 107 24.47 7.22 -4.20
N MET A 108 25.36 6.38 -3.66
CA MET A 108 25.22 5.80 -2.32
C MET A 108 25.26 6.86 -1.21
N GLY A 109 26.09 7.89 -1.35
CA GLY A 109 26.16 9.02 -0.43
C GLY A 109 24.84 9.79 -0.38
N ARG A 110 24.21 10.04 -1.53
CA ARG A 110 22.88 10.66 -1.58
C ARG A 110 21.80 9.79 -0.94
N ILE A 111 21.80 8.49 -1.20
CA ILE A 111 20.84 7.56 -0.59
C ILE A 111 21.03 7.56 0.93
N GLY A 112 22.25 7.33 1.42
CA GLY A 112 22.54 7.29 2.86
C GLY A 112 22.39 8.63 3.58
N GLY A 113 22.47 9.76 2.87
CA GLY A 113 22.20 11.09 3.44
C GLY A 113 20.72 11.43 3.55
N LEU A 114 19.85 10.74 2.79
CA LEU A 114 18.40 11.00 2.73
C LEU A 114 17.55 9.90 3.37
N THR A 115 18.16 8.82 3.85
CA THR A 115 17.52 7.70 4.56
C THR A 115 18.16 7.49 5.91
#